data_AF-A0A832XKX0-F1
#
_entry.id   AF-A0A832XKX0-F1
#
_cell.length_a   1.000
_cell.length_b   1.000
_cell.length_c   1.000
_cell.angle_alpha   90.00
_cell.angle_beta   90.00
_cell.angle_gamma   90.00
#
_symmetry.space_group_name_H-M   'P 1'
#
loop_
_entity.id
_entity.type
_entity.pdbx_description
1 polymer ?
#
loop_
_entity_poly.entity_id
_entity_poly.type
_entity_poly.pdbx_seq_one_letter_code
_entity_poly.pdbx_strand_id
1 'polypeptide(L)'
;MTRRSNCFAADEDGVTAVIEFLSAFILFLMVLTSFLSLTQINLGPNNPSLDRLDNSASEGLQRLTNDGGWFVPWQNGERDLDNATANWETQNASTLIKGDLLPGLVDETGNIVVEKIDALHNVTRQQMMRGIGLSDDNELYFSIRVIESENQSRIDHVIFADGTPRTTARNSAIASRIFALEDELVRLTVEIHDSSSYFAKVQLTEFLTRPTGGNPEWIEFYNPHSFAIDLTGWGISSTNGASTTSVLFEEGVLAGGDCGIFTGWPDLQESGNASFVWDISSTGVLGVGTQDGLGDVKGILRVTRADELSSPSTIYIISWDPSWGIGAGDSIVWNGGDTSLQTSWNISSAPTPGDI
;
A
#
# COMPACT_ATOMS: atom_id res chain seq x y z
N MET A 1 11.88 66.23 -83.61
CA MET A 1 10.80 65.52 -82.90
C MET A 1 11.42 64.62 -81.85
N THR A 2 11.27 64.99 -80.59
CA THR A 2 11.60 64.25 -79.38
C THR A 2 10.77 62.97 -79.28
N ARG A 3 11.42 61.81 -79.18
CA ARG A 3 10.77 60.56 -78.75
C ARG A 3 11.23 60.28 -77.32
N ARG A 4 10.35 60.50 -76.35
CA ARG A 4 10.51 60.05 -74.96
C ARG A 4 10.56 58.52 -74.96
N SER A 5 11.64 57.98 -74.42
CA SER A 5 11.69 56.61 -73.93
C SER A 5 11.35 56.66 -72.44
N ASN A 6 10.16 56.20 -72.08
CA ASN A 6 9.77 55.92 -70.69
C ASN A 6 10.38 54.59 -70.22
N CYS A 7 10.48 54.47 -68.90
CA CYS A 7 10.14 53.29 -68.08
C CYS A 7 11.26 52.37 -67.58
N PHE A 8 11.15 52.03 -66.28
CA PHE A 8 11.76 50.92 -65.52
C PHE A 8 13.18 51.04 -64.94
N ALA A 9 13.58 52.18 -64.37
CA ALA A 9 14.80 52.25 -63.55
C ALA A 9 14.53 52.48 -62.05
N ALA A 10 13.28 52.35 -61.59
CA ALA A 10 12.85 52.76 -60.25
C ALA A 10 12.18 51.65 -59.41
N ASP A 11 12.40 50.37 -59.73
CA ASP A 11 11.72 49.26 -59.03
C ASP A 11 12.63 48.08 -58.69
N GLU A 12 13.92 48.09 -59.05
CA GLU A 12 14.83 46.99 -58.67
C GLU A 12 15.21 47.05 -57.19
N ASP A 13 15.57 48.21 -56.65
CA ASP A 13 15.92 48.36 -55.23
C ASP A 13 14.74 48.04 -54.28
N GLY A 14 13.52 48.42 -54.69
CA GLY A 14 12.30 48.09 -53.95
C GLY A 14 11.99 46.60 -53.96
N VAL A 15 12.13 45.96 -55.13
CA VAL A 15 11.96 44.50 -55.28
C VAL A 15 13.06 43.73 -54.55
N THR A 16 14.32 44.20 -54.57
CA THR A 16 15.42 43.60 -53.79
C THR A 16 15.17 43.69 -52.30
N ALA A 17 14.74 44.85 -51.78
CA ALA A 17 14.40 45.01 -50.36
C ALA A 17 13.22 44.10 -49.93
N VAL A 18 12.21 43.94 -50.79
CA VAL A 18 11.08 43.03 -50.53
C VAL A 18 11.53 41.57 -50.55
N ILE A 19 12.41 41.17 -51.48
CA ILE A 19 12.95 39.81 -51.55
C ILE A 19 13.85 39.52 -50.34
N GLU A 20 14.68 40.47 -49.91
CA GLU A 20 15.54 40.33 -48.73
C GLU A 20 14.71 40.22 -47.45
N PHE A 21 13.66 41.03 -47.31
CA PHE A 21 12.71 40.91 -46.20
C PHE A 21 11.98 39.56 -46.23
N LEU A 22 11.47 39.13 -47.39
CA LEU A 22 10.72 37.88 -47.52
C LEU A 22 11.62 36.67 -47.23
N SER A 23 12.86 36.67 -47.74
CA SER A 23 13.82 35.60 -47.50
C SER A 23 14.28 35.57 -46.04
N ALA A 24 14.57 36.72 -45.42
CA ALA A 24 14.87 36.80 -43.98
C ALA A 24 13.67 36.35 -43.12
N PHE A 25 12.44 36.71 -43.51
CA PHE A 25 11.23 36.30 -42.81
C PHE A 25 10.95 34.79 -42.94
N ILE A 26 11.16 34.22 -44.13
CA ILE A 26 11.06 32.77 -44.33
C ILE A 26 12.14 32.05 -43.51
N LEU A 27 13.37 32.56 -43.50
CA LEU A 27 14.47 31.98 -42.73
C LEU A 27 14.18 32.06 -41.22
N PHE A 28 13.66 33.19 -40.75
CA PHE A 28 13.19 33.34 -39.37
C PHE A 28 12.06 32.36 -39.03
N LEU A 29 11.06 32.20 -39.90
CA LEU A 29 9.99 31.24 -39.70
C LEU A 29 10.50 29.79 -39.67
N MET A 30 11.46 29.43 -40.54
CA MET A 30 12.10 28.10 -40.51
C MET A 30 12.88 27.88 -39.22
N VAL A 31 13.61 28.88 -38.72
CA VAL A 31 14.31 28.80 -37.43
C VAL A 31 13.31 28.71 -36.27
N LEU A 32 12.22 29.49 -36.29
CA LEU A 32 11.21 29.46 -35.23
C LEU A 32 10.49 28.12 -35.19
N THR A 33 10.07 27.60 -36.34
CA THR A 33 9.38 26.30 -36.43
C THR A 33 10.30 25.13 -36.08
N SER A 34 11.57 25.15 -36.50
CA SER A 34 12.54 24.14 -36.08
C SER A 34 12.84 24.22 -34.58
N PHE A 35 12.94 25.42 -34.00
CA PHE A 35 13.11 25.60 -32.56
C PHE A 35 11.91 25.09 -31.76
N LEU A 36 10.68 25.43 -32.18
CA LEU A 36 9.45 24.93 -31.56
C LEU A 36 9.33 23.41 -31.69
N SER A 37 9.74 22.84 -32.82
CA SER A 37 9.76 21.38 -33.01
C SER A 37 10.81 20.71 -32.10
N LEU A 38 12.00 21.29 -31.99
CA LEU A 38 13.08 20.77 -31.14
C LEU A 38 12.74 20.86 -29.65
N THR A 39 12.10 21.94 -29.23
CA THR A 39 11.62 22.10 -27.84
C THR A 39 10.52 21.11 -27.51
N GLN A 40 9.59 20.83 -28.43
CA GLN A 40 8.59 19.76 -28.26
C GLN A 40 9.21 18.36 -28.19
N ILE A 41 10.31 18.12 -28.91
CA ILE A 41 11.04 16.84 -28.85
C ILE A 41 11.78 16.69 -27.51
N ASN A 42 12.34 17.77 -26.97
CA ASN A 42 13.12 17.74 -25.73
C ASN A 42 12.26 17.82 -24.45
N LEU A 43 11.09 18.47 -24.50
CA LEU A 43 10.21 18.67 -23.33
C LEU A 43 8.96 17.78 -23.36
N GLY A 44 8.68 17.09 -24.47
CA GLY A 44 7.47 16.29 -24.63
C GLY A 44 6.19 17.13 -24.74
N PRO A 45 5.02 16.48 -24.87
CA PRO A 45 3.73 17.17 -24.82
C PRO A 45 3.48 17.69 -23.40
N ASN A 46 3.10 18.97 -23.27
CA ASN A 46 2.68 19.56 -21.98
C ASN A 46 1.43 18.83 -21.47
N ASN A 47 1.60 17.95 -20.49
CA ASN A 47 0.52 17.26 -19.81
C ASN A 47 0.65 17.52 -18.30
N PRO A 48 -0.06 18.53 -17.76
CA PRO A 48 0.06 18.92 -16.36
C PRO A 48 -0.22 17.77 -15.37
N SER A 49 -1.01 16.77 -15.76
CA SER A 49 -1.28 15.60 -14.90
C SER A 49 -0.06 14.66 -14.83
N LEU A 50 0.62 14.44 -15.95
CA LEU A 50 1.83 13.62 -16.01
C LEU A 50 3.00 14.33 -15.30
N ASP A 51 3.17 15.63 -15.55
CA ASP A 51 4.21 16.44 -14.91
C ASP A 51 4.07 16.43 -13.37
N ARG A 52 2.83 16.44 -12.87
CA ARG A 52 2.56 16.32 -11.43
C ARG A 52 2.93 14.94 -10.89
N LEU A 53 2.66 13.86 -11.62
CA LEU A 53 3.05 12.51 -11.22
C LEU A 53 4.58 12.37 -11.18
N ASP A 54 5.28 12.88 -12.20
CA ASP A 54 6.75 12.87 -12.28
C ASP A 54 7.39 13.64 -11.11
N ASN A 55 6.89 14.84 -10.82
CA ASN A 55 7.33 15.61 -9.66
C ASN A 55 7.04 14.85 -8.36
N SER A 56 5.84 14.28 -8.20
CA SER A 56 5.48 13.51 -7.01
C SER A 56 6.39 12.31 -6.80
N ALA A 57 6.80 11.62 -7.88
CA ALA A 57 7.66 10.43 -7.78
C ALA A 57 9.07 10.82 -7.36
N SER A 58 9.60 11.88 -7.98
CA SER A 58 10.92 12.43 -7.64
C SER A 58 10.96 12.98 -6.22
N GLU A 59 9.97 13.79 -5.82
CA GLU A 59 9.87 14.36 -4.47
C GLU A 59 9.62 13.27 -3.41
N GLY A 60 8.78 12.29 -3.71
CA GLY A 60 8.51 11.17 -2.81
C GLY A 60 9.77 10.36 -2.55
N LEU A 61 10.51 10.00 -3.60
CA LEU A 61 11.80 9.32 -3.45
C LEU A 61 12.81 10.20 -2.69
N GLN A 62 12.87 11.50 -2.96
CA GLN A 62 13.75 12.42 -2.23
C GLN A 62 13.41 12.46 -0.75
N ARG A 63 12.13 12.53 -0.37
CA ARG A 63 11.70 12.51 1.04
C ARG A 63 12.08 11.22 1.76
N LEU A 64 12.05 10.08 1.07
CA LEU A 64 12.51 8.80 1.61
C LEU A 64 14.04 8.72 1.76
N THR A 65 14.80 9.51 1.00
CA THR A 65 16.24 9.27 0.81
C THR A 65 17.14 10.45 1.14
N ASN A 66 16.58 11.59 1.56
CA ASN A 66 17.36 12.77 1.92
C ASN A 66 17.52 12.94 3.44
N ASP A 67 16.66 12.32 4.24
CA ASP A 67 16.68 12.42 5.70
C ASP A 67 16.30 11.08 6.33
N GLY A 68 16.64 10.90 7.60
CA GLY A 68 16.32 9.71 8.37
C GLY A 68 14.88 9.61 8.85
N GLY A 69 14.06 10.62 8.57
CA GLY A 69 12.66 10.58 8.91
C GLY A 69 12.39 11.06 10.33
N TRP A 70 11.10 11.20 10.63
CA TRP A 70 10.64 11.77 11.87
C TRP A 70 9.21 11.32 12.16
N PHE A 71 8.97 10.92 13.40
CA PHE A 71 7.65 10.52 13.89
C PHE A 71 7.16 11.51 14.95
N VAL A 72 5.92 11.98 14.79
CA VAL A 72 5.23 12.85 15.76
C VAL A 72 3.94 12.16 16.18
N PRO A 73 3.85 11.62 17.41
CA PRO A 73 2.63 11.02 17.90
C PRO A 73 1.52 12.07 18.06
N TRP A 74 0.27 11.60 18.03
CA TRP A 74 -0.89 12.40 18.36
C TRP A 74 -1.36 12.11 19.78
N GLN A 75 -1.65 13.17 20.53
CA GLN A 75 -2.28 13.10 21.83
C GLN A 75 -3.53 13.97 21.83
N ASN A 76 -4.69 13.37 22.09
CA ASN A 76 -5.99 14.05 22.08
C ASN A 76 -6.30 14.81 20.77
N GLY A 77 -5.83 14.29 19.62
CA GLY A 77 -6.03 14.90 18.31
C GLY A 77 -5.06 16.04 17.98
N GLU A 78 -4.11 16.34 18.85
CA GLU A 78 -3.04 17.32 18.60
C GLU A 78 -1.68 16.64 18.47
N ARG A 79 -0.75 17.31 17.78
CA ARG A 79 0.63 16.84 17.63
C ARG A 79 1.37 16.96 18.95
N ASP A 80 1.84 15.84 19.46
CA ASP A 80 2.69 15.77 20.65
C ASP A 80 4.16 15.90 20.22
N LEU A 81 4.65 17.15 20.26
CA LEU A 81 6.02 17.49 19.88
C LEU A 81 7.04 17.05 20.94
N ASP A 82 6.63 16.84 22.19
CA ASP A 82 7.53 16.46 23.28
C ASP A 82 7.95 15.00 23.18
N ASN A 83 7.08 14.15 22.61
CA ASN A 83 7.35 12.72 22.37
C ASN A 83 7.72 12.42 20.90
N ALA A 84 8.05 13.43 20.11
CA ALA A 84 8.51 13.25 18.74
C ALA A 84 9.94 12.67 18.67
N THR A 85 10.22 11.83 17.68
CA THR A 85 11.49 11.10 17.58
C THR A 85 11.94 10.88 16.13
N ALA A 86 13.26 10.90 15.91
CA ALA A 86 13.88 10.46 14.65
C ALA A 86 13.96 8.93 14.54
N ASN A 87 13.94 8.23 15.67
CA ASN A 87 14.08 6.76 15.74
C ASN A 87 12.71 6.10 15.56
N TRP A 88 12.01 6.47 14.50
CA TRP A 88 10.65 6.01 14.22
C TRP A 88 10.61 4.50 13.96
N GLU A 89 11.71 3.91 13.50
CA GLU A 89 11.86 2.48 13.23
C GLU A 89 11.71 1.59 14.46
N THR A 90 11.87 2.17 15.65
CA THR A 90 11.69 1.45 16.93
C THR A 90 10.23 1.36 17.37
N GLN A 91 9.33 2.07 16.70
CA GLN A 91 7.92 2.12 17.05
C GLN A 91 7.15 0.99 16.39
N ASN A 92 6.21 0.39 17.12
CA ASN A 92 5.34 -0.64 16.57
C ASN A 92 4.22 -0.03 15.70
N ALA A 93 3.54 -0.87 14.92
CA ALA A 93 2.48 -0.43 14.02
C ALA A 93 1.32 0.28 14.76
N SER A 94 0.96 -0.19 15.96
CA SER A 94 -0.11 0.39 16.78
C SER A 94 0.19 1.79 17.33
N THR A 95 1.48 2.13 17.48
CA THR A 95 1.94 3.46 17.88
C THR A 95 2.09 4.35 16.65
N LEU A 96 2.70 3.84 15.59
CA LEU A 96 2.92 4.60 14.37
C LEU A 96 1.60 5.12 13.79
N ILE A 97 0.55 4.31 13.72
CA ILE A 97 -0.77 4.71 13.17
C ILE A 97 -1.38 5.92 13.89
N LYS A 98 -1.01 6.15 15.15
CA LYS A 98 -1.52 7.24 16.00
C LYS A 98 -0.66 8.50 15.88
N GLY A 99 -0.03 8.75 14.73
CA GLY A 99 0.79 9.94 14.53
C GLY A 99 1.16 10.23 13.07
N ASP A 100 1.85 11.36 12.88
CA ASP A 100 2.42 11.76 11.60
C ASP A 100 3.82 11.14 11.44
N LEU A 101 4.05 10.44 10.34
CA LEU A 101 5.33 9.80 10.04
C LEU A 101 5.91 10.34 8.73
N LEU A 102 7.17 10.79 8.76
CA LEU A 102 8.02 10.92 7.59
C LEU A 102 8.96 9.70 7.54
N PRO A 103 8.75 8.72 6.65
CA PRO A 103 9.47 7.45 6.65
C PRO A 103 10.81 7.54 5.91
N GLY A 104 11.72 8.36 6.41
CA GLY A 104 13.07 8.50 5.84
C GLY A 104 13.91 7.23 6.09
N LEU A 105 14.63 6.76 5.08
CA LEU A 105 15.33 5.47 5.07
C LEU A 105 16.85 5.58 5.23
N VAL A 106 17.38 6.80 5.27
CA VAL A 106 18.82 7.04 5.35
C VAL A 106 19.27 7.47 6.74
N ASP A 107 20.57 7.42 7.01
CA ASP A 107 21.20 8.05 8.16
C ASP A 107 21.68 9.48 7.84
N GLU A 108 22.29 10.15 8.83
CA GLU A 108 22.86 11.49 8.67
C GLU A 108 23.97 11.57 7.60
N THR A 109 24.55 10.44 7.22
CA THR A 109 25.60 10.33 6.20
C THR A 109 25.06 9.99 4.81
N GLY A 110 23.75 9.74 4.69
CA GLY A 110 23.08 9.38 3.45
C GLY A 110 23.14 7.88 3.10
N ASN A 111 23.60 7.04 4.01
CA ASN A 111 23.57 5.58 3.84
C ASN A 111 22.19 5.04 4.21
N ILE A 112 21.73 4.03 3.50
CA ILE A 112 20.45 3.38 3.79
C ILE A 112 20.56 2.50 5.04
N VAL A 113 19.53 2.51 5.88
CA VAL A 113 19.50 1.82 7.19
C VAL A 113 18.58 0.60 7.10
N VAL A 114 19.09 -0.59 7.41
CA VAL A 114 18.34 -1.87 7.32
C VAL A 114 17.15 -1.87 8.25
N GLU A 115 17.34 -1.42 9.50
CA GLU A 115 16.29 -1.40 10.52
C GLU A 115 15.11 -0.53 10.10
N LYS A 116 15.36 0.54 9.33
CA LYS A 116 14.31 1.41 8.78
C LYS A 116 13.56 0.75 7.64
N ILE A 117 14.23 -0.07 6.83
CA ILE A 117 13.58 -0.88 5.79
C ILE A 117 12.66 -1.91 6.46
N ASP A 118 13.15 -2.63 7.46
CA ASP A 118 12.37 -3.63 8.18
C ASP A 118 11.18 -3.00 8.90
N ALA A 119 11.36 -1.81 9.48
CA ALA A 119 10.27 -1.08 10.11
C ALA A 119 9.18 -0.61 9.14
N LEU A 120 9.41 -0.60 7.82
CA LEU A 120 8.33 -0.33 6.85
C LEU A 120 7.20 -1.33 6.94
N HIS A 121 7.45 -2.55 7.44
CA HIS A 121 6.40 -3.54 7.71
C HIS A 121 5.39 -3.07 8.76
N ASN A 122 5.78 -2.17 9.66
CA ASN A 122 4.89 -1.57 10.64
C ASN A 122 4.16 -0.31 10.12
N VAL A 123 4.51 0.18 8.93
CA VAL A 123 3.94 1.40 8.36
C VAL A 123 2.79 1.03 7.45
N THR A 124 1.65 1.70 7.59
CA THR A 124 0.56 1.52 6.62
C THR A 124 0.86 2.27 5.33
N ARG A 125 0.38 1.75 4.19
CA ARG A 125 0.51 2.45 2.89
C ARG A 125 0.01 3.89 2.95
N GLN A 126 -1.10 4.14 3.63
CA GLN A 126 -1.67 5.50 3.73
C GLN A 126 -0.75 6.44 4.52
N GLN A 127 -0.12 5.96 5.59
CA GLN A 127 0.88 6.74 6.32
C GLN A 127 2.12 6.99 5.49
N MET A 128 2.60 5.99 4.74
CA MET A 128 3.71 6.14 3.80
C MET A 128 3.40 7.28 2.82
N MET A 129 2.26 7.20 2.13
CA MET A 129 1.82 8.21 1.15
C MET A 129 1.70 9.62 1.76
N ARG A 130 1.08 9.76 2.94
CA ARG A 130 0.98 11.04 3.65
C ARG A 130 2.36 11.58 4.04
N GLY A 131 3.25 10.72 4.54
CA GLY A 131 4.60 11.07 4.95
C GLY A 131 5.46 11.61 3.81
N ILE A 132 5.37 10.98 2.63
CA ILE A 132 6.06 11.45 1.43
C ILE A 132 5.30 12.56 0.69
N GLY A 133 4.19 13.06 1.24
CA GLY A 133 3.47 14.24 0.74
C GLY A 133 2.65 13.99 -0.53
N LEU A 134 2.16 12.76 -0.73
CA LEU A 134 1.26 12.45 -1.84
C LEU A 134 -0.17 12.92 -1.53
N SER A 135 -0.84 13.41 -2.57
CA SER A 135 -2.28 13.70 -2.51
C SER A 135 -3.09 12.39 -2.51
N ASP A 136 -4.27 12.44 -1.89
CA ASP A 136 -5.19 11.29 -1.80
C ASP A 136 -5.68 10.77 -3.16
N ASP A 137 -5.54 11.57 -4.22
CA ASP A 137 -5.89 11.19 -5.61
C ASP A 137 -4.82 10.31 -6.30
N ASN A 138 -3.66 10.13 -5.67
CA ASN A 138 -2.57 9.33 -6.19
C ASN A 138 -2.43 8.04 -5.38
N GLU A 139 -1.86 7.02 -6.00
CA GLU A 139 -1.56 5.75 -5.36
C GLU A 139 -0.07 5.42 -5.51
N LEU A 140 0.48 4.64 -4.57
CA LEU A 140 1.90 4.33 -4.46
C LEU A 140 2.16 2.84 -4.64
N TYR A 141 3.15 2.50 -5.45
CA TYR A 141 3.88 1.23 -5.39
C TYR A 141 5.34 1.51 -5.03
N PHE A 142 5.85 0.84 -4.00
CA PHE A 142 7.22 1.01 -3.52
C PHE A 142 7.94 -0.33 -3.55
N SER A 143 9.20 -0.33 -4.00
CA SER A 143 10.03 -1.53 -3.94
C SER A 143 11.51 -1.24 -3.71
N ILE A 144 12.16 -2.18 -3.03
CA ILE A 144 13.58 -2.27 -2.75
C ILE A 144 14.05 -3.63 -3.25
N ARG A 145 14.96 -3.62 -4.23
CA ARG A 145 15.48 -4.85 -4.84
C ARG A 145 16.99 -4.84 -4.89
N VAL A 146 17.60 -5.99 -4.64
CA VAL A 146 19.05 -6.18 -4.83
C VAL A 146 19.35 -6.23 -6.32
N ILE A 147 20.27 -5.39 -6.78
CA ILE A 147 20.71 -5.34 -8.18
C ILE A 147 22.13 -5.88 -8.36
N GLU A 148 22.94 -5.91 -7.31
CA GLU A 148 24.30 -6.46 -7.32
C GLU A 148 24.61 -7.06 -5.96
N SER A 149 25.21 -8.27 -5.94
CA SER A 149 25.63 -8.99 -4.74
C SER A 149 26.69 -10.02 -5.13
N GLU A 150 27.64 -10.29 -4.22
CA GLU A 150 28.58 -11.42 -4.40
C GLU A 150 27.87 -12.77 -4.39
N ASN A 151 26.72 -12.87 -3.70
CA ASN A 151 25.88 -14.05 -3.70
C ASN A 151 24.88 -14.01 -4.86
N GLN A 152 25.05 -14.87 -5.86
CA GLN A 152 24.17 -14.93 -7.03
C GLN A 152 22.69 -15.19 -6.69
N SER A 153 22.37 -15.86 -5.57
CA SER A 153 20.97 -16.08 -5.19
C SER A 153 20.28 -14.83 -4.66
N ARG A 154 21.05 -13.79 -4.33
CA ARG A 154 20.54 -12.50 -3.83
C ARG A 154 20.22 -11.52 -4.95
N ILE A 155 20.81 -11.67 -6.13
CA ILE A 155 20.51 -10.80 -7.27
C ILE A 155 19.02 -10.92 -7.63
N ASP A 156 18.35 -9.78 -7.86
CA ASP A 156 16.91 -9.63 -8.07
C ASP A 156 16.02 -10.00 -6.85
N HIS A 157 16.62 -10.31 -5.70
CA HIS A 157 15.86 -10.52 -4.48
C HIS A 157 15.12 -9.24 -4.07
N VAL A 158 13.85 -9.43 -3.70
CA VAL A 158 12.97 -8.36 -3.22
C VAL A 158 13.11 -8.26 -1.72
N ILE A 159 13.67 -7.15 -1.24
CA ILE A 159 13.76 -6.87 0.19
C ILE A 159 12.41 -6.35 0.70
N PHE A 160 11.82 -5.43 -0.06
CA PHE A 160 10.49 -4.89 0.22
C PHE A 160 9.81 -4.63 -1.12
N ALA A 161 8.54 -5.02 -1.28
CA ALA A 161 7.76 -4.55 -2.41
C ALA A 161 6.28 -4.64 -2.11
N ASP A 162 5.61 -3.49 -2.09
CA ASP A 162 4.18 -3.45 -1.85
C ASP A 162 3.58 -2.09 -2.27
N GLY A 163 2.26 -2.03 -2.20
CA GLY A 163 1.45 -0.90 -2.59
C GLY A 163 0.50 -1.28 -3.71
N THR A 164 0.02 -0.28 -4.42
CA THR A 164 -1.05 -0.46 -5.40
C THR A 164 -0.50 -0.97 -6.73
N PRO A 165 -0.95 -2.15 -7.22
CA PRO A 165 -0.51 -2.65 -8.52
C PRO A 165 -0.93 -1.73 -9.66
N ARG A 166 -0.04 -1.61 -10.66
CA ARG A 166 -0.25 -0.79 -11.87
C ARG A 166 -1.46 -1.21 -12.71
N THR A 167 -1.99 -2.40 -12.54
CA THR A 167 -3.09 -2.96 -13.34
C THR A 167 -4.37 -2.11 -13.35
N THR A 168 -4.48 -1.17 -12.42
CA THR A 168 -5.63 -0.29 -12.23
C THR A 168 -5.40 1.15 -12.70
N ALA A 169 -4.16 1.51 -13.10
CA ALA A 169 -3.76 2.87 -13.43
C ALA A 169 -3.84 3.22 -14.92
N ARG A 170 -4.07 4.49 -15.24
CA ARG A 170 -3.97 5.02 -16.61
C ARG A 170 -2.61 5.64 -16.89
N ASN A 171 -2.09 6.40 -15.93
CA ASN A 171 -0.79 7.05 -16.00
C ASN A 171 0.04 6.71 -14.76
N SER A 172 1.36 6.62 -14.94
CA SER A 172 2.29 6.28 -13.88
C SER A 172 3.62 7.01 -14.08
N ALA A 173 4.22 7.48 -13.00
CA ALA A 173 5.57 8.02 -12.96
C ALA A 173 6.45 7.19 -12.04
N ILE A 174 7.73 7.05 -12.38
CA ILE A 174 8.68 6.24 -11.62
C ILE A 174 9.91 7.07 -11.30
N ALA A 175 10.33 7.05 -10.04
CA ALA A 175 11.63 7.53 -9.61
C ALA A 175 12.39 6.36 -8.97
N SER A 176 13.70 6.29 -9.23
CA SER A 176 14.55 5.30 -8.58
C SER A 176 15.91 5.86 -8.19
N ARG A 177 16.50 5.28 -7.15
CA ARG A 177 17.84 5.60 -6.65
C ARG A 177 18.53 4.32 -6.21
N ILE A 178 19.84 4.27 -6.41
CA ILE A 178 20.68 3.12 -6.06
C ILE A 178 21.46 3.47 -4.80
N PHE A 179 21.51 2.53 -3.86
CA PHE A 179 22.26 2.62 -2.62
C PHE A 179 23.19 1.42 -2.48
N ALA A 180 24.30 1.61 -1.78
CA ALA A 180 25.04 0.51 -1.20
C ALA A 180 24.36 0.10 0.11
N LEU A 181 24.11 -1.19 0.28
CA LEU A 181 23.57 -1.80 1.48
C LEU A 181 24.56 -2.90 1.89
N GLU A 182 25.42 -2.60 2.86
CA GLU A 182 26.55 -3.46 3.23
C GLU A 182 27.41 -3.81 1.99
N ASP A 183 27.45 -5.09 1.60
CA ASP A 183 28.20 -5.60 0.45
C ASP A 183 27.33 -5.74 -0.83
N GLU A 184 26.08 -5.27 -0.80
CA GLU A 184 25.13 -5.32 -1.92
C GLU A 184 24.83 -3.93 -2.49
N LEU A 185 24.40 -3.85 -3.75
CA LEU A 185 23.74 -2.66 -4.29
C LEU A 185 22.24 -2.93 -4.37
N VAL A 186 21.45 -1.98 -3.86
CA VAL A 186 19.99 -2.04 -3.88
C VAL A 186 19.39 -0.87 -4.66
N ARG A 187 18.30 -1.12 -5.37
CA ARG A 187 17.51 -0.09 -6.06
C ARG A 187 16.22 0.15 -5.31
N LEU A 188 16.05 1.37 -4.82
CA LEU A 188 14.77 1.91 -4.36
C LEU A 188 14.01 2.42 -5.56
N THR A 189 12.75 2.01 -5.70
CA THR A 189 11.85 2.44 -6.76
C THR A 189 10.54 2.90 -6.15
N VAL A 190 10.18 4.16 -6.39
CA VAL A 190 8.88 4.75 -6.09
C VAL A 190 8.13 4.88 -7.40
N GLU A 191 6.99 4.22 -7.50
CA GLU A 191 6.06 4.36 -8.61
C GLU A 191 4.76 5.00 -8.08
N ILE A 192 4.33 6.07 -8.74
CA ILE A 192 3.11 6.79 -8.40
C ILE A 192 2.19 6.79 -9.59
N HIS A 193 0.91 6.55 -9.36
CA HIS A 193 -0.07 6.48 -10.44
C HIS A 193 -1.43 7.03 -10.03
N ASP A 194 -2.27 7.31 -11.04
CA ASP A 194 -3.57 7.98 -10.91
C ASP A 194 -4.75 7.00 -10.64
N SER A 195 -4.46 5.87 -9.99
CA SER A 195 -5.44 4.80 -9.79
C SER A 195 -6.56 5.17 -8.83
N SER A 196 -7.75 4.66 -9.12
CA SER A 196 -8.89 4.74 -8.21
C SER A 196 -8.85 3.58 -7.22
N SER A 197 -8.52 3.90 -5.97
CA SER A 197 -8.83 3.15 -4.75
C SER A 197 -8.37 1.69 -4.77
N TYR A 198 -7.16 1.47 -4.30
CA TYR A 198 -6.71 0.13 -3.92
C TYR A 198 -6.84 -0.11 -2.43
N PHE A 199 -7.34 -1.30 -2.12
CA PHE A 199 -7.52 -1.73 -0.75
C PHE A 199 -6.74 -3.01 -0.50
N ALA A 200 -5.88 -2.98 0.51
CA ALA A 200 -5.18 -4.15 0.99
C ALA A 200 -6.17 -5.09 1.70
N LYS A 201 -6.06 -6.39 1.41
CA LYS A 201 -6.89 -7.44 1.99
C LYS A 201 -6.09 -8.22 3.01
N VAL A 202 -6.57 -8.30 4.26
CA VAL A 202 -6.13 -9.36 5.19
C VAL A 202 -6.67 -10.70 4.69
N GLN A 203 -6.04 -11.81 5.05
CA GLN A 203 -6.49 -13.17 4.76
C GLN A 203 -7.04 -13.82 6.03
N LEU A 204 -8.18 -14.51 5.93
CA LEU A 204 -8.64 -15.42 6.98
C LEU A 204 -7.95 -16.77 6.78
N THR A 205 -7.07 -17.15 7.70
CA THR A 205 -6.19 -18.32 7.56
C THR A 205 -6.67 -19.52 8.35
N GLU A 206 -7.05 -19.32 9.61
CA GLU A 206 -7.52 -20.39 10.48
C GLU A 206 -8.57 -19.85 11.46
N PHE A 207 -9.51 -20.69 11.86
CA PHE A 207 -10.41 -20.39 12.97
C PHE A 207 -10.87 -21.66 13.66
N LEU A 208 -11.22 -21.52 14.94
CA LEU A 208 -11.61 -22.63 15.80
C LEU A 208 -13.00 -22.36 16.38
N THR A 209 -13.95 -23.21 16.02
CA THR A 209 -15.37 -23.06 16.39
C THR A 209 -15.75 -23.81 17.65
N ARG A 210 -15.02 -24.88 17.99
CA ARG A 210 -15.41 -25.81 19.05
C ARG A 210 -14.24 -26.16 19.98
N PRO A 211 -13.81 -25.23 20.85
CA PRO A 211 -12.67 -25.45 21.74
C PRO A 211 -12.94 -26.55 22.77
N THR A 212 -11.86 -27.19 23.23
CA THR A 212 -11.90 -28.16 24.33
C THR A 212 -11.36 -27.54 25.62
N GLY A 213 -11.67 -28.15 26.76
CA GLY A 213 -11.05 -27.76 28.04
C GLY A 213 -11.43 -26.38 28.56
N GLY A 214 -12.44 -25.72 27.99
CA GLY A 214 -12.85 -24.37 28.36
C GLY A 214 -12.09 -23.25 27.65
N ASN A 215 -11.24 -23.58 26.68
CA ASN A 215 -10.55 -22.60 25.84
C ASN A 215 -11.55 -21.75 25.03
N PRO A 216 -11.12 -20.56 24.57
CA PRO A 216 -11.97 -19.69 23.76
C PRO A 216 -12.05 -20.13 22.29
N GLU A 217 -13.11 -19.71 21.62
CA GLU A 217 -13.14 -19.66 20.16
C GLU A 217 -12.20 -18.56 19.68
N TRP A 218 -11.64 -18.75 18.49
CA TRP A 218 -10.72 -17.77 17.90
C TRP A 218 -10.76 -17.77 16.37
N ILE A 219 -10.32 -16.66 15.81
CA ILE A 219 -10.16 -16.40 14.38
C ILE A 219 -8.78 -15.80 14.16
N GLU A 220 -8.06 -16.27 13.15
CA GLU A 220 -6.76 -15.74 12.76
C GLU A 220 -6.85 -14.99 11.43
N PHE A 221 -6.29 -13.77 11.42
CA PHE A 221 -6.03 -13.01 10.21
C PHE A 221 -4.54 -12.91 9.94
N TYR A 222 -4.19 -12.98 8.66
CA TYR A 222 -2.84 -12.80 8.15
C TYR A 222 -2.77 -11.62 7.20
N ASN A 223 -1.68 -10.86 7.27
CA ASN A 223 -1.38 -9.83 6.29
C ASN A 223 -0.34 -10.33 5.26
N PRO A 224 -0.76 -10.72 4.05
CA PRO A 224 0.18 -11.17 3.02
C PRO A 224 0.95 -10.02 2.35
N HIS A 225 0.66 -8.76 2.71
CA HIS A 225 1.27 -7.57 2.11
C HIS A 225 2.50 -7.14 2.91
N SER A 226 3.38 -6.32 2.33
CA SER A 226 4.57 -5.84 3.05
C SER A 226 4.27 -4.64 3.92
N PHE A 227 3.31 -3.78 3.56
CA PHE A 227 2.84 -2.69 4.43
C PHE A 227 1.85 -3.21 5.48
N ALA A 228 1.78 -2.51 6.60
CA ALA A 228 0.75 -2.75 7.60
C ALA A 228 -0.66 -2.44 7.06
N ILE A 229 -1.66 -3.18 7.56
CA ILE A 229 -3.08 -2.94 7.29
C ILE A 229 -3.73 -2.35 8.53
N ASP A 230 -4.33 -1.18 8.36
CA ASP A 230 -5.28 -0.62 9.32
C ASP A 230 -6.57 -1.45 9.29
N LEU A 231 -6.96 -1.95 10.46
CA LEU A 231 -8.14 -2.77 10.67
C LEU A 231 -9.39 -1.93 10.94
N THR A 232 -9.27 -0.61 11.04
CA THR A 232 -10.43 0.29 11.15
C THR A 232 -11.38 0.07 9.97
N GLY A 233 -12.66 -0.13 10.28
CA GLY A 233 -13.70 -0.42 9.28
C GLY A 233 -13.79 -1.89 8.86
N TRP A 234 -12.85 -2.76 9.28
CA TRP A 234 -13.02 -4.20 9.15
C TRP A 234 -14.04 -4.72 10.17
N GLY A 235 -14.78 -5.75 9.81
CA GLY A 235 -15.78 -6.34 10.67
C GLY A 235 -15.85 -7.85 10.53
N ILE A 236 -16.28 -8.49 11.61
CA ILE A 236 -16.51 -9.92 11.67
C ILE A 236 -17.96 -10.13 12.07
N SER A 237 -18.65 -11.03 11.39
CA SER A 237 -19.97 -11.47 11.82
C SER A 237 -20.08 -12.99 11.80
N SER A 238 -20.74 -13.50 12.84
CA SER A 238 -21.11 -14.91 12.98
C SER A 238 -22.62 -15.06 12.88
N THR A 239 -23.07 -16.06 12.13
CA THR A 239 -24.47 -16.51 12.13
C THR A 239 -24.54 -17.95 12.62
N ASN A 240 -25.11 -18.15 13.81
CA ASN A 240 -25.42 -19.48 14.36
C ASN A 240 -26.94 -19.63 14.49
N GLY A 241 -27.54 -20.49 13.64
CA GLY A 241 -28.98 -20.69 13.59
C GLY A 241 -29.74 -19.43 13.14
N ALA A 242 -30.58 -18.88 14.03
CA ALA A 242 -31.35 -17.65 13.77
C ALA A 242 -30.68 -16.38 14.33
N SER A 243 -29.56 -16.53 15.05
CA SER A 243 -28.84 -15.43 15.68
C SER A 243 -27.70 -14.98 14.77
N THR A 244 -27.56 -13.67 14.59
CA THR A 244 -26.39 -13.08 13.92
C THR A 244 -25.80 -12.04 14.84
N THR A 245 -24.50 -12.14 15.07
CA THR A 245 -23.73 -11.21 15.89
C THR A 245 -22.60 -10.65 15.04
N SER A 246 -22.27 -9.37 15.23
CA SER A 246 -21.24 -8.71 14.44
C SER A 246 -20.45 -7.71 15.27
N VAL A 247 -19.18 -7.55 14.92
CA VAL A 247 -18.28 -6.49 15.40
C VAL A 247 -17.76 -5.69 14.20
N LEU A 248 -17.62 -4.38 14.39
CA LEU A 248 -16.87 -3.49 13.51
C LEU A 248 -15.68 -2.95 14.32
N PHE A 249 -14.47 -3.05 13.78
CA PHE A 249 -13.27 -2.57 14.42
C PHE A 249 -13.12 -1.06 14.20
N GLU A 250 -12.90 -0.33 15.29
CA GLU A 250 -12.66 1.12 15.29
C GLU A 250 -11.16 1.46 15.37
N GLU A 251 -10.34 0.48 15.71
CA GLU A 251 -8.89 0.57 15.72
C GLU A 251 -8.27 -0.83 15.53
N GLY A 252 -6.96 -0.85 15.33
CA GLY A 252 -6.17 -2.07 15.17
C GLY A 252 -5.30 -1.98 13.94
N VAL A 253 -4.08 -2.51 14.01
CA VAL A 253 -3.16 -2.54 12.89
C VAL A 253 -2.47 -3.88 12.86
N LEU A 254 -2.46 -4.51 11.69
CA LEU A 254 -1.75 -5.76 11.44
C LEU A 254 -0.53 -5.47 10.57
N ALA A 255 0.68 -5.67 11.11
CA ALA A 255 1.93 -5.42 10.40
C ALA A 255 2.05 -6.31 9.15
N GLY A 256 2.88 -5.90 8.19
CA GLY A 256 3.12 -6.64 6.96
C GLY A 256 3.83 -7.96 7.22
N GLY A 257 3.31 -9.05 6.64
CA GLY A 257 3.85 -10.39 6.85
C GLY A 257 3.53 -11.01 8.21
N ASP A 258 2.76 -10.33 9.06
CA ASP A 258 2.37 -10.81 10.38
C ASP A 258 0.93 -11.34 10.41
N CYS A 259 0.62 -12.10 11.46
CA CYS A 259 -0.73 -12.54 11.78
C CYS A 259 -1.23 -11.97 13.11
N GLY A 260 -2.55 -11.98 13.29
CA GLY A 260 -3.22 -11.51 14.48
C GLY A 260 -4.40 -12.41 14.80
N ILE A 261 -4.63 -12.66 16.10
CA ILE A 261 -5.66 -13.56 16.59
C ILE A 261 -6.76 -12.73 17.26
N PHE A 262 -8.01 -13.01 16.92
CA PHE A 262 -9.19 -12.53 17.62
C PHE A 262 -9.74 -13.66 18.44
N THR A 263 -10.03 -13.43 19.71
CA THR A 263 -10.44 -14.49 20.64
C THR A 263 -11.54 -14.02 21.59
N GLY A 264 -12.31 -14.99 22.10
CA GLY A 264 -13.25 -14.76 23.20
C GLY A 264 -12.57 -14.64 24.57
N TRP A 265 -11.31 -15.03 24.73
CA TRP A 265 -10.60 -14.91 26.02
C TRP A 265 -9.07 -14.87 25.82
N PRO A 266 -8.44 -13.68 25.81
CA PRO A 266 -7.01 -13.55 25.55
C PRO A 266 -6.10 -14.33 26.50
N ASP A 267 -6.38 -14.35 27.81
CA ASP A 267 -5.49 -15.00 28.79
C ASP A 267 -5.36 -16.53 28.62
N LEU A 268 -6.30 -17.16 27.89
CA LEU A 268 -6.33 -18.60 27.63
C LEU A 268 -6.03 -18.92 26.17
N GLN A 269 -5.79 -17.91 25.34
CA GLN A 269 -5.50 -18.08 23.93
C GLN A 269 -4.00 -18.34 23.72
N GLU A 270 -3.67 -19.47 23.12
CA GLU A 270 -2.32 -19.67 22.58
C GLU A 270 -2.09 -18.73 21.40
N SER A 271 -0.95 -18.04 21.41
CA SER A 271 -0.69 -16.94 20.47
C SER A 271 0.35 -17.25 19.40
N GLY A 272 1.11 -18.35 19.51
CA GLY A 272 2.20 -18.66 18.59
C GLY A 272 3.11 -17.46 18.33
N ASN A 273 3.32 -17.15 17.05
CA ASN A 273 4.03 -15.95 16.57
C ASN A 273 3.11 -14.78 16.20
N ALA A 274 1.84 -14.75 16.64
CA ALA A 274 0.93 -13.66 16.34
C ALA A 274 1.42 -12.32 16.92
N SER A 275 1.33 -11.28 16.08
CA SER A 275 1.68 -9.90 16.42
C SER A 275 0.77 -9.29 17.50
N PHE A 276 -0.48 -9.75 17.57
CA PHE A 276 -1.42 -9.39 18.63
C PHE A 276 -2.47 -10.48 18.88
N VAL A 277 -3.04 -10.45 20.09
CA VAL A 277 -4.23 -11.20 20.49
C VAL A 277 -5.30 -10.20 20.94
N TRP A 278 -6.38 -10.10 20.20
CA TRP A 278 -7.45 -9.12 20.41
C TRP A 278 -8.67 -9.75 21.07
N ASP A 279 -9.13 -9.13 22.16
CA ASP A 279 -10.35 -9.53 22.86
C ASP A 279 -11.60 -9.03 22.12
N ILE A 280 -12.42 -9.95 21.63
CA ILE A 280 -13.76 -9.62 21.10
C ILE A 280 -14.89 -10.32 21.88
N SER A 281 -14.63 -10.76 23.10
CA SER A 281 -15.60 -11.42 23.98
C SER A 281 -16.87 -10.59 24.22
N SER A 282 -16.71 -9.29 24.42
CA SER A 282 -17.81 -8.35 24.67
C SER A 282 -18.78 -8.22 23.49
N THR A 283 -18.34 -8.59 22.29
CA THR A 283 -19.14 -8.50 21.06
C THR A 283 -20.11 -9.67 20.94
N GLY A 284 -19.81 -10.81 21.58
CA GLY A 284 -20.56 -12.06 21.44
C GLY A 284 -20.39 -12.75 20.08
N VAL A 285 -19.45 -12.30 19.24
CA VAL A 285 -19.09 -12.99 17.98
C VAL A 285 -18.37 -14.30 18.26
N LEU A 286 -17.50 -14.30 19.28
CA LEU A 286 -16.73 -15.46 19.73
C LEU A 286 -17.17 -15.92 21.12
N GLY A 287 -17.23 -17.24 21.26
CA GLY A 287 -17.57 -17.96 22.46
C GLY A 287 -16.40 -18.22 23.42
N VAL A 288 -16.74 -18.50 24.67
CA VAL A 288 -15.81 -19.02 25.69
C VAL A 288 -16.48 -20.12 26.49
N GLY A 289 -15.75 -21.21 26.74
CA GLY A 289 -16.25 -22.30 27.57
C GLY A 289 -17.46 -22.98 26.94
N THR A 290 -18.64 -22.80 27.53
CA THR A 290 -19.90 -23.40 27.02
C THR A 290 -20.71 -22.45 26.14
N GLN A 291 -20.29 -21.20 26.01
CA GLN A 291 -20.95 -20.24 25.12
C GLN A 291 -20.40 -20.44 23.70
N ASP A 292 -21.30 -20.75 22.77
CA ASP A 292 -21.00 -20.99 21.36
C ASP A 292 -21.31 -19.72 20.55
N GLY A 293 -20.27 -19.10 19.98
CA GLY A 293 -20.36 -17.89 19.17
C GLY A 293 -20.42 -18.20 17.67
N LEU A 294 -19.47 -19.02 17.18
CA LEU A 294 -19.34 -19.35 15.76
C LEU A 294 -20.33 -20.41 15.28
N GLY A 295 -20.64 -21.39 16.12
CA GLY A 295 -21.45 -22.56 15.79
C GLY A 295 -20.62 -23.84 15.77
N ASP A 296 -20.79 -24.70 16.78
CA ASP A 296 -20.07 -25.97 16.91
C ASP A 296 -20.21 -26.91 15.69
N VAL A 297 -21.40 -26.94 15.09
CA VAL A 297 -21.79 -27.95 14.08
C VAL A 297 -22.17 -27.31 12.74
N LYS A 298 -22.66 -26.08 12.77
CA LYS A 298 -23.04 -25.32 11.57
C LYS A 298 -22.91 -23.83 11.88
N GLY A 299 -22.45 -23.06 10.90
CA GLY A 299 -22.23 -21.64 11.12
C GLY A 299 -21.91 -20.84 9.86
N ILE A 300 -22.17 -19.55 10.02
CA ILE A 300 -21.98 -18.34 9.21
C ILE A 300 -20.80 -17.43 9.52
N LEU A 301 -19.56 -17.65 9.11
CA LEU A 301 -18.52 -16.63 9.34
C LEU A 301 -18.40 -15.70 8.12
N ARG A 302 -18.51 -14.40 8.36
CA ARG A 302 -18.32 -13.36 7.34
C ARG A 302 -17.34 -12.31 7.83
N VAL A 303 -16.41 -11.95 6.95
CA VAL A 303 -15.50 -10.82 7.14
C VAL A 303 -15.91 -9.73 6.17
N THR A 304 -16.14 -8.54 6.70
CA THR A 304 -16.59 -7.38 5.95
C THR A 304 -15.61 -6.23 6.09
N ARG A 305 -15.64 -5.29 5.16
CA ARG A 305 -14.97 -4.00 5.28
C ARG A 305 -15.93 -2.88 4.88
N ALA A 306 -16.06 -1.89 5.74
CA ALA A 306 -16.76 -0.63 5.48
C ALA A 306 -15.73 0.48 5.29
N ASP A 307 -15.94 1.35 4.31
CA ASP A 307 -15.24 2.63 4.25
C ASP A 307 -16.18 3.70 4.82
N GLU A 308 -15.63 4.84 5.27
CA GLU A 308 -16.37 5.88 6.03
C GLU A 308 -17.67 6.37 5.37
N LEU A 309 -17.79 6.21 4.04
CA LEU A 309 -18.92 6.69 3.24
C LEU A 309 -19.65 5.56 2.48
N SER A 310 -19.31 4.29 2.71
CA SER A 310 -19.83 3.15 1.95
C SER A 310 -20.49 2.09 2.83
N SER A 311 -21.44 1.35 2.25
CA SER A 311 -21.98 0.17 2.91
C SER A 311 -20.89 -0.90 3.05
N PRO A 312 -20.88 -1.71 4.13
CA PRO A 312 -19.92 -2.79 4.30
C PRO A 312 -19.92 -3.74 3.09
N SER A 313 -18.75 -3.97 2.52
CA SER A 313 -18.50 -4.95 1.48
C SER A 313 -18.07 -6.27 2.12
N THR A 314 -18.60 -7.40 1.64
CA THR A 314 -18.17 -8.72 2.09
C THR A 314 -16.87 -9.10 1.41
N ILE A 315 -15.83 -9.34 2.20
CA ILE A 315 -14.51 -9.79 1.72
C ILE A 315 -14.45 -11.31 1.73
N TYR A 316 -14.86 -11.92 2.84
CA TYR A 316 -14.91 -13.37 3.01
C TYR A 316 -16.26 -13.81 3.52
N ILE A 317 -16.69 -14.97 3.07
CA ILE A 317 -17.86 -15.67 3.60
C ILE A 317 -17.54 -17.16 3.59
N ILE A 318 -17.70 -17.82 4.72
CA ILE A 318 -17.59 -19.26 4.84
C ILE A 318 -18.79 -19.79 5.62
N SER A 319 -19.39 -20.86 5.11
CA SER A 319 -20.45 -21.59 5.79
C SER A 319 -20.06 -23.05 5.98
N TRP A 320 -20.19 -23.56 7.20
CA TRP A 320 -20.01 -24.97 7.51
C TRP A 320 -21.31 -25.61 8.00
N ASP A 321 -21.37 -26.93 7.87
CA ASP A 321 -22.53 -27.74 8.22
C ASP A 321 -22.10 -29.11 8.78
N PRO A 322 -23.02 -29.96 9.28
CA PRO A 322 -22.66 -31.22 9.91
C PRO A 322 -21.85 -32.19 9.03
N SER A 323 -21.87 -32.05 7.70
CA SER A 323 -21.10 -32.89 6.77
C SER A 323 -19.60 -32.66 6.84
N TRP A 324 -19.17 -31.52 7.39
CA TRP A 324 -17.77 -31.21 7.61
C TRP A 324 -17.15 -32.14 8.65
N GLY A 325 -17.94 -32.58 9.64
CA GLY A 325 -17.45 -33.52 10.66
C GLY A 325 -16.42 -32.89 11.61
N ILE A 326 -16.57 -31.59 11.91
CA ILE A 326 -15.70 -30.83 12.82
C ILE A 326 -15.74 -31.46 14.21
N GLY A 327 -14.61 -31.99 14.66
CA GLY A 327 -14.41 -32.52 16.01
C GLY A 327 -14.25 -31.43 17.05
N ALA A 328 -14.26 -31.83 18.33
CA ALA A 328 -13.95 -30.89 19.41
C ALA A 328 -12.43 -30.66 19.46
N GLY A 329 -12.02 -29.41 19.41
CA GLY A 329 -10.61 -28.98 19.34
C GLY A 329 -10.06 -28.94 17.91
N ASP A 330 -10.87 -29.29 16.91
CA ASP A 330 -10.46 -29.15 15.52
C ASP A 330 -10.60 -27.69 15.07
N SER A 331 -9.67 -27.24 14.24
CA SER A 331 -9.70 -25.95 13.56
C SER A 331 -10.02 -26.11 12.07
N ILE A 332 -10.46 -25.02 11.47
CA ILE A 332 -10.77 -24.93 10.05
C ILE A 332 -9.71 -24.04 9.42
N VAL A 333 -8.89 -24.64 8.56
CA VAL A 333 -7.71 -24.01 7.94
C VAL A 333 -8.00 -23.74 6.47
N TRP A 334 -7.71 -22.52 6.02
CA TRP A 334 -7.82 -22.15 4.62
C TRP A 334 -6.67 -22.78 3.83
N ASN A 335 -6.99 -23.48 2.75
CA ASN A 335 -6.00 -24.15 1.90
C ASN A 335 -5.82 -23.43 0.53
N GLY A 336 -6.38 -22.23 0.39
CA GLY A 336 -6.36 -21.42 -0.83
C GLY A 336 -7.67 -21.47 -1.63
N GLY A 337 -7.80 -20.55 -2.59
CA GLY A 337 -8.98 -20.44 -3.45
C GLY A 337 -10.11 -19.58 -2.87
N ASP A 338 -11.33 -19.78 -3.35
CA ASP A 338 -12.48 -18.96 -2.95
C ASP A 338 -13.03 -19.42 -1.59
N THR A 339 -12.97 -18.54 -0.59
CA THR A 339 -13.44 -18.81 0.78
C THR A 339 -14.90 -19.25 0.88
N SER A 340 -15.74 -18.95 -0.12
CA SER A 340 -17.14 -19.36 -0.15
C SER A 340 -17.34 -20.85 -0.50
N LEU A 341 -16.31 -21.52 -1.01
CA LEU A 341 -16.35 -22.92 -1.38
C LEU A 341 -15.81 -23.80 -0.24
N GLN A 342 -16.54 -24.85 0.12
CA GLN A 342 -16.08 -25.84 1.10
C GLN A 342 -14.73 -26.48 0.73
N THR A 343 -14.42 -26.62 -0.56
CA THR A 343 -13.16 -27.20 -1.03
C THR A 343 -11.92 -26.36 -0.69
N SER A 344 -12.12 -25.09 -0.35
CA SER A 344 -11.06 -24.16 0.05
C SER A 344 -10.66 -24.27 1.53
N TRP A 345 -11.21 -25.24 2.25
CA TRP A 345 -11.03 -25.40 3.68
C TRP A 345 -10.73 -26.84 4.05
N ASN A 346 -9.77 -27.02 4.93
CA ASN A 346 -9.42 -28.30 5.54
C ASN A 346 -9.70 -28.26 7.04
N ILE A 347 -10.00 -29.42 7.62
CA ILE A 347 -10.13 -29.57 9.06
C ILE A 347 -8.80 -30.09 9.60
N SER A 348 -8.25 -29.41 10.59
CA SER A 348 -7.04 -29.82 11.31
C SER A 348 -7.38 -30.23 12.73
N SER A 349 -6.79 -31.33 13.19
CA SER A 349 -6.88 -31.79 14.60
C SER A 349 -5.70 -31.32 15.46
N ALA A 350 -4.80 -30.53 14.86
CA ALA A 350 -3.70 -29.86 15.54
C ALA A 350 -3.74 -28.38 15.11
N PRO A 351 -4.54 -27.55 15.80
CA PRO A 351 -4.61 -26.12 15.52
C PRO A 351 -3.27 -25.45 15.77
N THR A 352 -2.92 -24.45 14.96
CA THR A 352 -1.62 -23.76 15.02
C THR A 352 -1.82 -22.24 15.10
N PRO A 353 -2.47 -21.73 16.17
CA PRO A 353 -2.77 -20.30 16.28
C PRO A 353 -1.48 -19.48 16.32
N GLY A 354 -1.35 -18.53 15.40
CA GLY A 354 -0.21 -17.63 15.27
C GLY A 354 0.92 -18.19 14.42
N ASP A 355 0.80 -19.40 13.88
CA ASP A 355 1.85 -20.08 13.13
C ASP A 355 1.35 -20.48 11.73
N ILE A 356 1.74 -19.68 10.72
CA ILE A 356 1.26 -19.78 9.32
C ILE A 356 2.23 -20.53 8.41
#